data_AF-J9ZZN6-F1
#
_entry.id   AF-J9ZZN6-F1
#
_cell.length_a   1.000
_cell.length_b   1.000
_cell.length_c   1.000
_cell.angle_alpha   90.00
_cell.angle_beta   90.00
_cell.angle_gamma   90.00
#
_symmetry.space_group_name_H-M   'P 1'
#
loop_
_entity.id
_entity.type
_entity.pdbx_description
1 polymer ?
#
loop_
_entity_poly.entity_id
_entity_poly.type
_entity_poly.pdbx_seq_one_letter_code
_entity_poly.pdbx_strand_id
1 'polypeptide(L)'
;MGLFRSILLSVSFIFLIFTPKLTNGILKRCFVCRSRGELGSCKDPFTVNVTQIDLEKGVEAVPCASGWCGKLLETENPLKEEYGVATERMCLRRGPSDSEDRCAYVKWNFRRVLMCFCRGDLCNASNRLTVNLPVLLTSCILTRLILRFL
;
A
#
# COMPACT_ATOMS: atom_id res chain seq x y z
N MET A 1 -1.47 -39.70 -7.39
CA MET A 1 -2.04 -38.71 -8.34
C MET A 1 -3.05 -37.74 -7.70
N GLY A 2 -3.84 -38.14 -6.71
CA GLY A 2 -4.85 -37.27 -6.09
C GLY A 2 -4.31 -36.14 -5.20
N LEU A 3 -3.24 -36.40 -4.43
CA LEU A 3 -2.64 -35.42 -3.52
C LEU A 3 -2.10 -34.17 -4.28
N PHE A 4 -1.41 -34.40 -5.39
CA PHE A 4 -0.86 -33.33 -6.23
C PHE A 4 -1.96 -32.45 -6.86
N ARG A 5 -3.09 -33.07 -7.25
CA ARG A 5 -4.27 -32.37 -7.77
C ARG A 5 -4.96 -31.51 -6.71
N SER A 6 -5.07 -32.00 -5.48
CA SER A 6 -5.63 -31.26 -4.35
C SER A 6 -4.80 -30.03 -3.95
N ILE A 7 -3.46 -30.18 -3.95
CA ILE A 7 -2.53 -29.07 -3.71
C ILE A 7 -2.65 -28.02 -4.81
N LEU A 8 -2.75 -28.43 -6.09
CA LEU A 8 -2.91 -27.49 -7.20
C LEU A 8 -4.20 -26.66 -7.10
N LEU A 9 -5.32 -27.31 -6.74
CA LEU A 9 -6.63 -26.64 -6.62
C LEU A 9 -6.67 -25.66 -5.45
N SER A 10 -6.07 -26.01 -4.32
CA SER A 10 -6.00 -25.12 -3.15
C SER A 10 -5.10 -23.91 -3.38
N VAL A 11 -3.95 -24.09 -4.03
CA VAL A 11 -3.06 -22.98 -4.42
C VAL A 11 -3.76 -22.03 -5.41
N SER A 12 -4.46 -22.58 -6.41
CA SER A 12 -5.24 -21.78 -7.37
C SER A 12 -6.35 -20.96 -6.71
N PHE A 13 -7.07 -21.55 -5.74
CA PHE A 13 -8.12 -20.87 -5.00
C PHE A 13 -7.57 -19.73 -4.12
N ILE A 14 -6.46 -19.97 -3.42
CA ILE A 14 -5.76 -18.93 -2.64
C ILE A 14 -5.35 -17.77 -3.56
N PHE A 15 -4.83 -18.06 -4.76
CA PHE A 15 -4.43 -17.03 -5.72
C PHE A 15 -5.60 -16.14 -6.19
N LEU A 16 -6.78 -16.75 -6.43
CA LEU A 16 -8.02 -16.03 -6.78
C LEU A 16 -8.56 -15.14 -5.66
N ILE A 17 -8.27 -15.46 -4.40
CA ILE A 17 -8.72 -14.70 -3.23
C ILE A 17 -7.81 -13.49 -2.96
N PHE A 18 -6.52 -13.65 -3.21
CA PHE A 18 -5.52 -12.59 -3.03
C PHE A 18 -5.50 -11.57 -4.16
N THR A 19 -6.29 -11.76 -5.24
CA THR A 19 -6.43 -10.69 -6.23
C THR A 19 -7.08 -9.47 -5.56
N PRO A 20 -6.41 -8.31 -5.53
CA PRO A 20 -7.02 -7.11 -4.99
C PRO A 20 -8.31 -6.82 -5.77
N LYS A 21 -9.43 -6.66 -5.07
CA LYS A 21 -10.66 -6.15 -5.68
C LYS A 21 -10.37 -4.72 -6.15
N LEU A 22 -9.97 -4.57 -7.42
CA LEU A 22 -9.82 -3.26 -8.04
C LEU A 22 -11.22 -2.68 -8.25
N THR A 23 -11.77 -2.02 -7.23
CA THR A 23 -12.82 -1.04 -7.47
C THR A 23 -12.14 0.16 -8.11
N ASN A 24 -12.11 0.17 -9.44
CA ASN A 24 -11.63 1.30 -10.21
C ASN A 24 -12.63 2.45 -10.08
N GLY A 25 -12.44 3.32 -9.09
CA GLY A 25 -13.01 4.67 -9.16
C GLY A 25 -12.57 5.32 -10.47
N ILE A 26 -13.52 5.94 -11.18
CA ILE A 26 -13.27 6.70 -12.42
C ILE A 26 -12.29 7.85 -12.14
N LEU A 27 -12.46 8.50 -10.98
CA LEU A 27 -11.54 9.52 -10.50
C LEU A 27 -10.41 8.87 -9.68
N LYS A 28 -9.17 9.12 -10.07
CA LYS A 28 -7.98 8.70 -9.31
C LYS A 28 -7.54 9.87 -8.44
N ARG A 29 -7.64 9.73 -7.12
CA ARG A 29 -7.14 10.71 -6.16
C ARG A 29 -5.89 10.19 -5.47
N CYS A 30 -5.10 11.09 -4.91
CA CYS A 30 -3.95 10.78 -4.07
C CYS A 30 -4.04 11.56 -2.77
N PHE A 31 -3.55 10.97 -1.68
CA PHE A 31 -3.26 11.77 -0.50
C PHE A 31 -2.09 12.71 -0.78
N VAL A 32 -2.23 13.97 -0.39
CA VAL A 32 -1.20 15.00 -0.43
C VAL A 32 -1.03 15.54 0.97
N CYS A 33 0.16 15.34 1.53
CA CYS A 33 0.49 15.78 2.87
C CYS A 33 2.00 15.75 3.08
N ARG A 34 2.49 16.50 4.07
CA ARG A 34 3.86 16.42 4.54
C ARG A 34 3.91 16.69 6.03
N SER A 35 4.55 15.80 6.79
CA SER A 35 4.77 16.03 8.22
C SER A 35 6.08 15.45 8.70
N ARG A 36 6.54 15.92 9.88
CA ARG A 36 7.75 15.46 10.58
C ARG A 36 7.43 15.14 12.03
N GLY A 37 8.25 14.27 12.62
CA GLY A 37 8.18 13.97 14.06
C GLY A 37 6.85 13.33 14.48
N GLU A 38 6.67 13.07 15.77
CA GLU A 38 5.52 12.32 16.31
C GLU A 38 4.17 13.04 16.18
N LEU A 39 4.17 14.38 16.17
CA LEU A 39 2.96 15.19 16.07
C LEU A 39 2.41 15.34 14.64
N GLY A 40 3.08 14.76 13.64
CA GLY A 40 2.68 14.86 12.25
C GLY A 40 1.49 13.97 11.89
N SER A 41 0.51 14.49 11.15
CA SER A 41 -0.65 13.73 10.66
C SER A 41 -0.34 12.83 9.43
N CYS A 42 0.70 13.16 8.66
CA CYS A 42 1.07 12.45 7.43
C CYS A 42 1.96 11.22 7.70
N LYS A 43 1.72 10.44 8.75
CA LYS A 43 2.53 9.25 9.12
C LYS A 43 2.35 8.08 8.17
N ASP A 44 3.30 7.13 8.15
CA ASP A 44 3.17 5.84 7.43
C ASP A 44 3.39 4.68 8.41
N PRO A 45 2.36 3.84 8.69
CA PRO A 45 0.96 4.00 8.28
C PRO A 45 0.32 5.26 8.91
N PHE A 46 -0.82 5.70 8.39
CA PHE A 46 -1.63 6.72 9.05
C PHE A 46 -2.04 6.26 10.46
N THR A 47 -2.13 7.21 11.40
CA THR A 47 -2.56 6.95 12.79
C THR A 47 -4.07 6.77 12.91
N VAL A 48 -4.83 7.44 12.04
CA VAL A 48 -6.29 7.31 11.94
C VAL A 48 -6.68 6.36 10.81
N ASN A 49 -7.90 5.85 10.87
CA ASN A 49 -8.42 5.00 9.80
C ASN A 49 -8.50 5.79 8.49
N VAL A 50 -8.13 5.15 7.38
CA VAL A 50 -8.12 5.76 6.03
C VAL A 50 -9.49 6.33 5.66
N THR A 51 -10.59 5.80 6.20
CA THR A 51 -11.95 6.32 5.96
C THR A 51 -12.23 7.65 6.67
N GLN A 52 -11.45 8.01 7.68
CA GLN A 52 -11.60 9.24 8.49
C GLN A 52 -10.47 10.24 8.24
N ILE A 53 -9.48 9.88 7.42
CA ILE A 53 -8.27 10.66 7.20
C ILE A 53 -8.54 12.04 6.58
N ASP A 54 -9.63 12.19 5.82
CA ASP A 54 -10.03 13.47 5.21
C ASP A 54 -10.45 14.52 6.26
N LEU A 55 -10.68 14.10 7.52
CA LEU A 55 -10.94 14.99 8.66
C LEU A 55 -9.65 15.47 9.34
N GLU A 56 -8.51 14.85 9.02
CA GLU A 56 -7.24 15.13 9.67
C GLU A 56 -6.60 16.39 9.09
N LYS A 57 -6.21 17.32 9.96
CA LYS A 57 -5.63 18.58 9.51
C LYS A 57 -4.29 18.33 8.81
N GLY A 58 -4.15 18.87 7.59
CA GLY A 58 -2.92 18.77 6.80
C GLY A 58 -2.80 17.49 5.97
N VAL A 59 -3.88 16.71 5.86
CA VAL A 59 -4.00 15.62 4.88
C VAL A 59 -5.14 15.93 3.93
N GLU A 60 -4.84 15.94 2.63
CA GLU A 60 -5.83 16.23 1.59
C GLU A 60 -5.90 15.10 0.57
N ALA A 61 -7.11 14.71 0.16
CA ALA A 61 -7.34 13.80 -0.96
C ALA A 61 -7.63 14.60 -2.23
N VAL A 62 -6.64 14.73 -3.12
CA VAL A 62 -6.78 15.56 -4.34
C VAL A 62 -6.91 14.70 -5.60
N PRO A 63 -7.68 15.13 -6.61
CA PRO A 63 -7.72 14.45 -7.91
C PRO A 63 -6.35 14.52 -8.59
N CYS A 64 -5.90 13.40 -9.15
CA CYS A 64 -4.60 13.26 -9.77
C CYS A 64 -4.76 12.82 -11.23
N ALA A 65 -4.52 13.74 -12.17
CA ALA A 65 -4.76 13.52 -13.61
C ALA A 65 -3.94 12.36 -14.21
N SER A 66 -2.73 12.12 -13.70
CA SER A 66 -1.90 10.98 -14.11
C SER A 66 -2.40 9.64 -13.56
N GLY A 67 -3.19 9.68 -12.49
CA GLY A 67 -3.56 8.52 -11.68
C GLY A 67 -2.43 7.91 -10.85
N TRP A 68 -1.25 8.55 -10.81
CA TRP A 68 -0.06 8.07 -10.10
C TRP A 68 0.15 8.85 -8.81
N CYS A 69 0.29 8.12 -7.71
CA CYS A 69 0.60 8.67 -6.40
C CYS A 69 2.04 8.34 -6.01
N GLY A 70 2.65 9.26 -5.26
CA GLY A 70 3.97 9.11 -4.66
C GLY A 70 3.88 9.12 -3.14
N LYS A 71 4.78 8.38 -2.51
CA LYS A 71 5.06 8.43 -1.07
C LYS A 71 6.57 8.42 -0.84
N LEU A 72 7.07 9.37 -0.06
CA LEU A 72 8.46 9.48 0.35
C LEU A 72 8.57 9.35 1.87
N LEU A 73 9.51 8.52 2.31
CA LEU A 73 9.95 8.45 3.70
C LEU A 73 11.43 8.83 3.74
N GLU A 74 11.76 9.90 4.47
CA GLU A 74 13.15 10.26 4.71
C GLU A 74 13.80 9.18 5.59
N THR A 75 15.01 8.72 5.25
CA THR A 75 15.72 7.80 6.15
C THR A 75 16.33 8.57 7.31
N GLU A 76 16.40 7.92 8.47
CA GLU A 76 17.09 8.44 9.64
C GLU A 76 18.54 8.79 9.29
N ASN A 77 18.96 9.96 9.75
CA ASN A 77 20.33 10.42 9.69
C ASN A 77 20.69 10.79 11.14
N PRO A 78 21.81 10.33 11.71
CA PRO A 78 22.17 10.63 13.11
C PRO A 78 22.18 12.13 13.44
N LEU A 79 22.36 13.02 12.46
CA LEU A 79 22.25 14.48 12.63
C LEU A 79 20.80 15.02 12.68
N LYS A 80 19.77 14.16 12.54
CA LYS A 80 18.35 14.54 12.45
C LYS A 80 17.50 14.12 13.65
N GLU A 81 18.08 13.50 14.68
CA GLU A 81 17.33 13.12 15.89
C GLU A 81 16.53 14.30 16.49
N GLU A 82 17.02 15.54 16.32
CA GLU A 82 16.37 16.75 16.83
C GLU A 82 15.09 17.17 16.06
N TYR A 83 14.95 16.83 14.77
CA TYR A 83 13.84 17.29 13.92
C TYR A 83 12.97 16.17 13.32
N GLY A 84 13.38 14.91 13.53
CA GLY A 84 12.63 13.71 13.13
C GLY A 84 12.62 13.41 11.62
N VAL A 85 12.13 12.20 11.30
CA VAL A 85 11.92 11.73 9.92
C VAL A 85 10.69 12.39 9.32
N ALA A 86 10.78 12.82 8.05
CA ALA A 86 9.65 13.35 7.29
C ALA A 86 8.99 12.27 6.46
N THR A 87 7.66 12.24 6.47
CA THR A 87 6.85 11.51 5.51
C THR A 87 6.12 12.50 4.62
N GLU A 88 6.11 12.24 3.32
CA GLU A 88 5.49 13.08 2.30
C GLU A 88 4.71 12.23 1.32
N ARG A 89 3.51 12.68 0.98
CA ARG A 89 2.63 12.07 -0.01
C ARG A 89 2.28 13.11 -1.06
N MET A 90 2.26 12.69 -2.33
CA MET A 90 2.05 13.61 -3.45
C MET A 90 1.32 12.95 -4.62
N CYS A 91 0.60 13.76 -5.39
CA CYS A 91 0.18 13.41 -6.75
C CYS A 91 1.35 13.61 -7.70
N LEU A 92 1.69 12.60 -8.50
CA LEU A 92 2.79 12.67 -9.44
C LEU A 92 2.33 13.22 -10.78
N ARG A 93 3.12 14.14 -11.36
CA ARG A 93 2.83 14.67 -12.71
C ARG A 93 2.97 13.60 -13.80
N ARG A 94 3.88 12.64 -13.62
CA ARG A 94 4.09 11.49 -14.50
C ARG A 94 4.38 10.25 -13.65
N GLY A 95 3.94 9.09 -14.12
CA GLY A 95 4.30 7.80 -13.54
C GLY A 95 5.74 7.40 -13.83
N PRO A 96 6.19 6.27 -13.26
CA PRO A 96 7.49 5.68 -13.58
C PRO A 96 7.53 5.22 -15.04
N SER A 97 8.73 5.10 -15.61
CA SER A 97 8.95 4.80 -17.03
C SER A 97 8.42 3.44 -17.48
N ASP A 98 8.41 2.47 -16.58
CA ASP A 98 7.91 1.10 -16.78
C ASP A 98 6.43 0.95 -16.39
N SER A 99 5.81 2.00 -15.85
CA SER A 99 4.43 1.97 -15.34
C SER A 99 4.16 0.90 -14.28
N GLU A 100 5.16 0.54 -13.47
CA GLU A 100 5.02 -0.44 -12.39
C GLU A 100 5.02 0.19 -10.99
N ASP A 101 4.15 -0.33 -10.12
CA ASP A 101 4.09 0.00 -8.70
C ASP A 101 5.32 -0.58 -7.98
N ARG A 102 6.09 0.25 -7.27
CA ARG A 102 7.27 -0.21 -6.51
C ARG A 102 7.69 0.76 -5.43
N CYS A 103 8.40 0.25 -4.43
CA CYS A 103 9.16 1.02 -3.46
C CYS A 103 10.66 0.77 -3.63
N ALA A 104 11.46 1.82 -3.65
CA ALA A 104 12.91 1.71 -3.73
C ALA A 104 13.60 2.85 -2.97
N TYR A 105 14.79 2.58 -2.43
CA TYR A 105 15.63 3.64 -1.90
C TYR A 105 16.26 4.42 -3.04
N VAL A 106 16.00 5.72 -3.09
CA VAL A 106 16.51 6.62 -4.12
C VAL A 106 17.17 7.83 -3.48
N LYS A 107 18.03 8.51 -4.25
CA LYS A 107 18.58 9.80 -3.87
C LYS A 107 17.67 10.89 -4.44
N TRP A 108 16.94 11.58 -3.57
CA TRP A 108 16.04 12.68 -3.92
C TRP A 108 16.51 13.95 -3.22
N ASN A 109 16.75 15.03 -3.97
CA ASN A 109 17.28 16.30 -3.43
C ASN A 109 18.48 16.10 -2.47
N PHE A 110 19.47 15.32 -2.91
CA PHE A 110 20.67 14.97 -2.15
C PHE A 110 20.45 14.17 -0.86
N ARG A 111 19.21 13.71 -0.60
CA ARG A 111 18.86 12.88 0.55
C ARG A 111 18.53 11.47 0.12
N ARG A 112 18.88 10.49 0.95
CA ARG A 112 18.40 9.12 0.78
C ARG A 112 16.97 9.04 1.32
N VAL A 113 16.05 8.56 0.49
CA VAL A 113 14.64 8.40 0.84
C VAL A 113 14.15 7.05 0.33
N LEU A 114 13.21 6.44 1.05
CA LEU A 114 12.40 5.37 0.49
C LEU A 114 11.27 6.03 -0.31
N MET A 115 11.24 5.81 -1.62
CA MET A 115 10.21 6.33 -2.50
C MET A 115 9.36 5.20 -3.04
N CYS A 116 8.04 5.32 -2.89
CA CYS A 116 7.05 4.40 -3.39
C CYS A 116 6.19 5.07 -4.48
N PHE A 117 5.98 4.36 -5.57
CA PHE A 117 5.07 4.69 -6.67
C PHE A 117 3.89 3.73 -6.64
N CYS A 118 2.67 4.24 -6.78
CA CYS A 118 1.49 3.41 -6.97
C CYS A 118 0.48 4.07 -7.92
N ARG A 119 -0.32 3.27 -8.61
CA ARG A 119 -1.39 3.74 -9.49
C ARG A 119 -2.76 3.30 -8.98
N GLY A 120 -3.63 4.25 -8.65
CA GLY A 120 -4.97 3.93 -8.15
C GLY A 120 -5.60 5.07 -7.36
N ASP A 121 -6.87 4.92 -6.98
CA ASP A 121 -7.52 5.87 -6.07
C ASP A 121 -7.00 5.65 -4.65
N LEU A 122 -6.43 6.70 -4.05
CA LEU A 122 -5.92 6.75 -2.68
C LEU A 122 -4.89 5.64 -2.35
N CYS A 123 -4.16 5.15 -3.36
CA CYS A 123 -3.25 4.00 -3.21
C CYS A 123 -2.05 4.30 -2.29
N ASN A 124 -1.69 5.57 -2.10
CA ASN A 124 -0.55 5.98 -1.28
C ASN A 124 -0.86 6.09 0.23
N ALA A 125 -1.97 5.51 0.70
CA ALA A 125 -2.35 5.52 2.11
C ALA A 125 -1.34 4.79 3.01
N SER A 126 -1.01 3.54 2.65
CA SER A 126 -0.11 2.64 3.38
C SER A 126 0.07 1.36 2.55
N ASN A 127 1.12 0.58 2.82
CA ASN A 127 1.28 -0.75 2.24
C ASN A 127 0.22 -1.69 2.86
N ARG A 128 -0.93 -1.85 2.19
CA ARG A 128 -1.97 -2.77 2.62
C ARG A 128 -1.63 -4.20 2.20
N LEU A 129 -1.12 -5.01 3.11
CA LEU A 129 -1.39 -6.45 3.08
C LEU A 129 -2.82 -6.64 3.60
N THR A 130 -3.83 -6.56 2.73
CA THR A 130 -5.19 -6.94 3.10
C THR A 130 -5.27 -8.47 3.17
N VAL A 131 -5.05 -9.03 4.36
CA VAL A 131 -5.25 -10.45 4.62
C VAL A 131 -6.72 -10.66 4.99
N ASN A 132 -7.48 -11.33 4.12
CA ASN A 132 -8.90 -11.57 4.37
C ASN A 132 -9.07 -12.84 5.23
N LEU A 133 -9.02 -12.66 6.55
CA LEU A 133 -9.01 -13.73 7.56
C LEU A 133 -10.11 -14.81 7.38
N PRO A 134 -11.40 -14.49 7.15
CA PRO A 134 -12.41 -15.54 6.94
C PRO A 134 -12.13 -16.38 5.68
N VAL A 135 -11.50 -15.79 4.68
CA VAL A 135 -11.15 -16.52 3.46
C VAL A 135 -9.92 -17.42 3.68
N LEU A 136 -8.97 -16.97 4.48
CA LEU A 136 -7.84 -17.79 4.92
C LEU A 136 -8.31 -19.01 5.72
N LEU A 137 -9.24 -18.80 6.66
CA LEU A 137 -9.84 -19.88 7.47
C LEU A 137 -10.62 -20.88 6.61
N THR A 138 -11.46 -20.41 5.69
CA THR A 138 -12.21 -21.30 4.78
C THR A 138 -11.29 -22.10 3.85
N SER A 139 -10.19 -21.52 3.36
CA SER A 139 -9.19 -22.23 2.54
C SER A 139 -8.48 -23.35 3.33
N CYS A 140 -8.18 -23.11 4.62
CA CYS A 140 -7.60 -24.11 5.52
C CYS A 140 -8.57 -25.25 5.84
N ILE A 141 -9.87 -24.95 5.98
CA ILE A 141 -10.89 -25.97 6.23
C ILE A 141 -11.12 -26.82 4.98
N LEU A 142 -11.21 -26.18 3.80
CA LEU A 142 -11.43 -26.87 2.54
C LEU A 142 -10.28 -27.83 2.20
N THR A 143 -9.03 -27.41 2.41
CA THR A 143 -7.85 -28.27 2.24
C THR A 143 -7.86 -29.47 3.19
N ARG A 144 -8.20 -29.27 4.47
CA ARG A 144 -8.34 -30.36 5.46
C ARG A 144 -9.45 -31.36 5.08
N LEU A 145 -10.57 -30.89 4.54
CA LEU A 145 -11.67 -31.75 4.09
C LEU A 145 -11.30 -32.56 2.85
N ILE A 146 -10.66 -31.93 1.86
CA ILE A 146 -10.21 -32.62 0.64
C ILE A 146 -9.14 -33.68 0.96
N LEU A 147 -8.23 -33.40 1.90
CA LEU A 147 -7.24 -34.38 2.39
C LEU A 147 -7.84 -35.53 3.19
N ARG A 148 -9.08 -35.40 3.72
CA ARG A 148 -9.78 -36.48 4.43
C ARG A 148 -10.56 -37.41 3.50
N PHE A 149 -10.90 -36.97 2.29
CA PHE A 149 -11.69 -37.72 1.30
C PHE A 149 -10.82 -38.42 0.24
N LEU A 150 -9.50 -38.19 0.25
CA LEU A 150 -8.48 -38.78 -0.62
C LEU A 150 -7.64 -39.79 0.16
#